data_AF-A0A838WNH3-F1
#
_entry.id   AF-A0A838WNH3-F1
#
_cell.length_a   1.000
_cell.length_b   1.000
_cell.length_c   1.000
_cell.angle_alpha   90.00
_cell.angle_beta   90.00
_cell.angle_gamma   90.00
#
_symmetry.space_group_name_H-M   'P 1'
#
loop_
_entity.id
_entity.type
_entity.pdbx_description
1 polymer ?
#
loop_
_entity_poly.entity_id
_entity_poly.type
_entity_poly.pdbx_seq_one_letter_code
_entity_poly.pdbx_strand_id
1 'polypeptide(L)'
;MPVVHVYKSPTCGCCTDWVTHMEEAGFRTEVQDMHDVAPIKARAGVPGHLHSCHTSLIGDYVVEGHVPADVIRRLLAEKPNVTGIAVPGMPMGSPGMEGPYRDRYDIVAFRHGGGQYV
;
A
#
# COMPACT_ATOMS: atom_id res chain seq x y z
N MET A 1 -0.36 16.93 -5.41
CA MET A 1 -0.88 15.61 -5.01
C MET A 1 -0.97 15.57 -3.49
N PRO A 2 -1.93 14.84 -2.90
CA PRO A 2 -1.96 14.63 -1.45
C PRO A 2 -0.69 13.92 -0.97
N VAL A 3 -0.34 14.13 0.31
CA VAL A 3 0.77 13.45 0.97
C VAL A 3 0.41 11.99 1.22
N VAL A 4 1.37 11.09 1.04
CA VAL A 4 1.27 9.67 1.41
C VAL A 4 1.77 9.52 2.84
N HIS A 5 0.89 9.24 3.80
CA HIS A 5 1.32 8.87 5.15
C HIS A 5 1.57 7.38 5.19
N VAL A 6 2.79 6.95 5.55
CA VAL A 6 3.23 5.55 5.50
C VAL A 6 3.50 5.04 6.91
N TYR A 7 2.82 3.96 7.30
CA TYR A 7 3.01 3.29 8.57
C TYR A 7 3.73 1.96 8.33
N LYS A 8 4.96 1.84 8.84
CA LYS A 8 5.81 0.66 8.64
C LYS A 8 6.65 0.34 9.89
N SER A 9 7.25 -0.85 9.90
CA SER A 9 8.32 -1.14 10.86
C SER A 9 9.63 -0.42 10.47
N PRO A 10 10.39 0.12 11.43
CA PRO A 10 11.69 0.73 11.15
C PRO A 10 12.71 -0.26 10.57
N THR A 11 12.53 -1.56 10.82
CA THR A 11 13.46 -2.61 10.36
C THR A 11 13.01 -3.27 9.04
N CYS A 12 11.91 -2.82 8.44
CA CYS A 12 11.43 -3.37 7.17
C CYS A 12 12.13 -2.70 5.98
N GLY A 13 13.16 -3.34 5.43
CA GLY A 13 13.93 -2.82 4.28
C GLY A 13 13.07 -2.58 3.03
N CYS A 14 12.30 -3.58 2.61
CA CYS A 14 11.43 -3.48 1.44
C CYS A 14 10.36 -2.37 1.55
N CYS A 15 9.88 -2.10 2.77
CA CYS A 15 8.96 -0.99 3.03
C CYS A 15 9.65 0.37 2.79
N THR A 16 10.94 0.49 3.11
CA THR A 16 11.73 1.69 2.82
C THR A 16 11.95 1.83 1.32
N ASP A 17 12.28 0.75 0.62
CA ASP A 17 12.47 0.78 -0.83
C ASP A 17 11.17 1.16 -1.57
N TRP A 18 10.02 0.71 -1.09
CA TRP A 18 8.72 1.15 -1.60
C TRP A 18 8.47 2.65 -1.37
N VAL A 19 8.88 3.21 -0.23
CA VAL A 19 8.81 4.66 0.01
C VAL A 19 9.67 5.41 -1.00
N THR A 20 10.90 4.95 -1.27
CA THR A 20 11.78 5.54 -2.29
C THR A 20 11.12 5.49 -3.68
N HIS A 21 10.53 4.37 -4.06
CA HIS A 21 9.77 4.25 -5.31
C HIS A 21 8.64 5.30 -5.42
N MET A 22 7.93 5.56 -4.32
CA MET A 22 6.88 6.58 -4.28
C MET A 22 7.44 8.00 -4.43
N GLU A 23 8.54 8.30 -3.76
CA GLU A 23 9.24 9.59 -3.87
C GLU A 23 9.77 9.85 -5.28
N GLU A 24 10.40 8.85 -5.90
CA GLU A 24 10.88 8.89 -7.29
C GLU A 24 9.73 9.08 -8.29
N ALA A 25 8.55 8.53 -7.99
CA ALA A 25 7.33 8.76 -8.76
C ALA A 25 6.69 10.15 -8.52
N GLY A 26 7.31 11.00 -7.70
CA GLY A 26 6.91 12.38 -7.44
C GLY A 26 5.86 12.54 -6.32
N PHE A 27 5.61 11.51 -5.52
CA PHE A 27 4.79 11.63 -4.32
C PHE A 27 5.59 12.23 -3.18
N ARG A 28 4.92 13.03 -2.34
CA ARG A 28 5.47 13.41 -1.03
C ARG A 28 5.03 12.37 -0.01
N THR A 29 5.99 11.80 0.70
CA THR A 29 5.80 10.76 1.72
C THR A 29 6.07 11.33 3.11
N GLU A 30 5.33 10.85 4.10
CA GLU A 30 5.59 11.06 5.52
C GLU A 30 5.57 9.71 6.22
N VAL A 31 6.73 9.28 6.71
CA VAL A 31 6.90 7.95 7.30
C VAL A 31 6.72 8.01 8.80
N GLN A 32 5.86 7.16 9.33
CA GLN A 32 5.72 6.90 10.76
C GLN A 32 6.16 5.47 11.07
N ASP A 33 7.32 5.35 11.72
CA ASP A 33 7.82 4.07 12.17
C ASP A 33 7.07 3.59 13.41
N MET A 34 6.62 2.33 13.37
CA MET A 34 5.84 1.69 14.42
C MET A 34 6.32 0.26 14.64
N HIS A 35 6.36 -0.18 15.90
CA HIS A 35 6.69 -1.58 16.20
C HIS A 35 5.59 -2.56 15.76
N ASP A 36 4.33 -2.12 15.83
CA ASP A 36 3.17 -2.87 15.39
C ASP A 36 2.24 -2.00 14.54
N VAL A 37 2.04 -2.41 13.28
CA VAL A 37 1.18 -1.76 12.29
C VAL A 37 -0.23 -2.34 12.24
N ALA A 38 -0.49 -3.47 12.92
CA ALA A 38 -1.82 -4.11 12.91
C ALA A 38 -2.95 -3.18 13.42
N PRO A 39 -2.76 -2.33 14.45
CA PRO A 39 -3.78 -1.38 14.87
C PRO A 39 -4.14 -0.36 13.80
N ILE A 40 -3.18 0.03 12.93
CA ILE A 40 -3.42 0.94 11.82
C ILE A 40 -4.25 0.23 10.75
N LYS A 41 -3.87 -0.98 10.35
CA LYS A 41 -4.61 -1.82 9.39
C LYS A 41 -6.07 -2.00 9.81
N ALA A 42 -6.30 -2.30 11.08
CA ALA A 42 -7.64 -2.50 11.64
C ALA A 42 -8.48 -1.22 11.59
N ARG A 43 -7.91 -0.07 12.00
CA ARG A 43 -8.61 1.23 11.93
C ARG A 43 -8.88 1.68 10.50
N ALA A 44 -7.98 1.36 9.58
CA ALA A 44 -8.13 1.63 8.14
C ALA A 44 -9.10 0.65 7.46
N GLY A 45 -9.59 -0.37 8.17
CA GLY A 45 -10.55 -1.34 7.64
C GLY A 45 -9.96 -2.32 6.62
N VAL A 46 -8.64 -2.57 6.66
CA VAL A 46 -7.98 -3.52 5.77
C VAL A 46 -8.38 -4.95 6.15
N PRO A 47 -9.02 -5.73 5.26
CA PRO A 47 -9.33 -7.14 5.51
C PRO A 47 -8.08 -7.96 5.81
N GLY A 48 -8.14 -8.87 6.79
CA GLY A 48 -6.98 -9.66 7.23
C GLY A 48 -6.27 -10.43 6.13
N HIS A 49 -7.00 -10.96 5.14
CA HIS A 49 -6.42 -11.70 4.01
C HIS A 49 -5.72 -10.78 2.98
N LEU A 50 -5.88 -9.46 3.08
CA LEU A 50 -5.19 -8.48 2.24
C LEU A 50 -3.99 -7.85 2.94
N HIS A 51 -3.66 -8.26 4.17
CA HIS A 51 -2.57 -7.66 4.94
C HIS A 51 -1.21 -7.86 4.26
N SER A 52 -0.39 -6.82 4.37
CA SER A 52 1.00 -6.76 3.92
C SER A 52 1.89 -6.15 5.03
N CYS A 53 3.15 -5.87 4.72
CA CYS A 53 4.16 -5.37 5.65
C CYS A 53 3.95 -3.91 6.11
N HIS A 54 3.28 -3.08 5.31
CA HIS A 54 3.00 -1.68 5.63
C HIS A 54 1.62 -1.26 5.15
N THR A 55 1.13 -0.13 5.68
CA THR A 55 -0.14 0.48 5.30
C THR A 55 0.08 1.97 5.10
N SER A 56 -0.51 2.52 4.05
CA SER A 56 -0.41 3.92 3.71
C SER A 56 -1.78 4.54 3.54
N LEU A 57 -1.88 5.82 3.89
CA LEU A 57 -3.08 6.65 3.68
C LEU A 57 -2.74 7.78 2.73
N ILE A 58 -3.58 7.98 1.71
CA ILE A 58 -3.43 9.07 0.76
C ILE A 58 -4.80 9.61 0.32
N GLY A 59 -5.06 10.88 0.64
CA GLY A 59 -6.40 11.44 0.48
C GLY A 59 -7.42 10.62 1.28
N ASP A 60 -8.47 10.15 0.62
CA ASP A 60 -9.52 9.33 1.23
C ASP A 60 -9.27 7.82 1.09
N TYR A 61 -8.10 7.41 0.56
CA TYR A 61 -7.82 6.02 0.23
C TYR A 61 -6.78 5.38 1.14
N VAL A 62 -6.99 4.09 1.37
CA VAL A 62 -6.00 3.18 1.96
C VAL A 62 -5.21 2.48 0.85
N VAL A 63 -3.90 2.40 1.02
CA VAL A 63 -2.99 1.65 0.15
C VAL A 63 -2.26 0.63 1.03
N GLU A 64 -2.45 -0.65 0.75
CA GLU A 64 -1.91 -1.73 1.56
C GLU A 64 -0.82 -2.49 0.79
N GLY A 65 0.39 -2.52 1.34
CA GLY A 65 1.51 -3.23 0.74
C GLY A 65 2.10 -2.60 -0.52
N HIS A 66 2.83 -3.41 -1.27
CA HIS A 66 3.70 -2.99 -2.38
C HIS A 66 2.93 -2.64 -3.67
N VAL A 67 1.98 -1.71 -3.57
CA VAL A 67 1.17 -1.24 -4.70
C VAL A 67 2.01 -0.29 -5.57
N PRO A 68 2.00 -0.45 -6.91
CA PRO A 68 2.68 0.47 -7.81
C PRO A 68 2.15 1.91 -7.81
N ALA A 69 3.07 2.88 -7.84
CA ALA A 69 2.78 4.31 -7.84
C ALA A 69 1.86 4.77 -9.00
N ASP A 70 1.94 4.17 -10.18
CA ASP A 70 1.08 4.47 -11.32
C ASP A 70 -0.37 4.06 -11.06
N VAL A 71 -0.59 2.95 -10.35
CA VAL A 71 -1.92 2.50 -9.92
C VAL A 71 -2.49 3.43 -8.86
N ILE A 72 -1.66 3.91 -7.93
CA ILE A 72 -2.08 4.91 -6.94
C ILE A 72 -2.43 6.25 -7.61
N ARG A 73 -1.66 6.67 -8.63
CA ARG A 73 -2.02 7.85 -9.44
C ARG A 73 -3.37 7.67 -10.12
N ARG A 74 -3.62 6.49 -10.69
CA ARG A 74 -4.90 6.16 -11.33
C ARG A 74 -6.05 6.18 -10.32
N LEU A 75 -5.87 5.60 -9.13
CA LEU A 75 -6.84 5.65 -8.03
C LEU A 75 -7.24 7.10 -7.69
N LEU A 76 -6.26 7.99 -7.56
CA LEU A 76 -6.49 9.40 -7.22
C LEU A 76 -7.14 10.21 -8.36
N ALA A 77 -6.92 9.81 -9.61
CA ALA A 77 -7.53 10.43 -10.78
C ALA A 77 -8.97 9.97 -11.00
N GLU A 78 -9.22 8.66 -10.93
CA GLU A 78 -10.53 8.06 -11.20
C GLU A 78 -11.48 8.17 -10.01
N LYS A 79 -10.93 8.26 -8.80
CA LYS A 79 -11.66 8.34 -7.53
C LYS A 79 -12.82 7.34 -7.42
N PRO A 80 -12.57 6.03 -7.63
CA PRO A 80 -13.61 5.02 -7.52
C PRO A 80 -14.17 4.99 -6.09
N ASN A 81 -15.43 4.58 -5.96
CA ASN A 81 -16.06 4.36 -4.65
C ASN A 81 -15.51 3.07 -4.03
N VAL A 82 -14.32 3.14 -3.42
CA VAL A 82 -13.66 2.05 -2.69
C VAL A 82 -12.99 2.63 -1.45
N THR A 83 -12.69 1.79 -0.47
CA THR A 83 -11.92 2.23 0.71
C THR A 83 -10.42 2.23 0.40
N GLY A 84 -9.95 1.26 -0.38
CA GLY A 84 -8.54 1.19 -0.70
C GLY A 84 -8.20 0.12 -1.73
N ILE A 85 -6.90 0.03 -2.00
CA ILE A 85 -6.29 -0.99 -2.84
C ILE A 85 -5.16 -1.69 -2.09
N ALA A 86 -4.93 -2.97 -2.39
CA ALA A 86 -3.95 -3.79 -1.71
C ALA A 86 -3.14 -4.66 -2.68
N VAL A 87 -1.87 -4.86 -2.36
CA VAL A 87 -1.08 -6.01 -2.81
C VAL A 87 -0.85 -6.90 -1.58
N PRO A 88 -1.61 -8.01 -1.44
CA PRO A 88 -1.51 -8.88 -0.27
C PRO A 88 -0.15 -9.57 -0.17
N GLY A 89 0.33 -9.78 1.06
CA GLY A 89 1.62 -10.43 1.30
C GLY A 89 2.80 -9.55 0.87
N MET A 90 3.86 -10.17 0.33
CA MET A 90 5.07 -9.48 -0.16
C MET A 90 5.60 -10.21 -1.41
N PRO A 91 4.90 -10.12 -2.55
CA PRO A 91 5.29 -10.83 -3.77
C PRO A 91 6.60 -10.26 -4.34
N MET A 92 7.52 -11.13 -4.76
CA MET A 92 8.76 -10.67 -5.37
C MET A 92 8.47 -10.02 -6.72
N GLY A 93 9.13 -8.90 -7.01
CA GLY A 93 8.95 -8.13 -8.25
C GLY A 93 7.85 -7.07 -8.19
N SER A 94 7.13 -6.92 -7.06
CA SER A 94 6.41 -5.69 -6.76
C SER A 94 7.39 -4.58 -6.30
N PRO A 95 7.03 -3.29 -6.38
CA PRO A 95 7.94 -2.20 -6.04
C PRO A 95 8.47 -2.27 -4.61
N GLY A 96 9.79 -2.18 -4.43
CA GLY A 96 10.47 -2.38 -3.15
C GLY A 96 10.65 -3.86 -2.77
N MET A 97 10.21 -4.80 -3.60
CA MET A 97 10.43 -6.25 -3.47
C MET A 97 11.15 -6.80 -4.71
N GLU A 98 11.95 -5.98 -5.40
CA GLU A 98 12.73 -6.40 -6.57
C GLU A 98 13.66 -7.55 -6.22
N GLY A 99 13.83 -8.47 -7.18
CA GLY A 99 14.63 -9.67 -6.95
C GLY A 99 14.89 -10.46 -8.23
N PRO A 100 15.49 -11.66 -8.11
CA PRO A 100 15.90 -12.47 -9.27
C PRO A 100 14.74 -13.02 -10.09
N TYR A 101 13.52 -13.03 -9.55
CA TYR A 101 12.31 -13.46 -10.24
C TYR A 101 11.12 -12.54 -9.93
N ARG A 102 10.03 -12.71 -10.66
CA ARG A 102 8.81 -11.92 -10.49
C ARG A 102 7.63 -12.85 -10.25
N ASP A 103 7.06 -12.76 -9.07
CA ASP A 103 5.81 -13.42 -8.74
C ASP A 103 4.65 -12.73 -9.47
N ARG A 104 3.63 -13.52 -9.81
CA ARG A 104 2.34 -12.94 -10.21
C ARG A 104 1.61 -12.49 -8.95
N TYR A 105 1.07 -11.28 -9.00
CA TYR A 105 0.25 -10.75 -7.93
C TYR A 105 -0.88 -9.92 -8.52
N ASP A 106 -1.99 -9.89 -7.80
CA ASP A 106 -3.14 -9.05 -8.12
C ASP A 106 -3.10 -7.79 -7.26
N ILE A 107 -3.64 -6.71 -7.81
CA ILE A 107 -3.95 -5.50 -7.05
C ILE A 107 -5.44 -5.54 -6.78
N VAL A 108 -5.81 -5.62 -5.51
CA VAL A 108 -7.18 -5.86 -5.09
C VAL A 108 -7.79 -4.56 -4.58
N ALA A 109 -8.94 -4.14 -5.13
CA ALA A 109 -9.73 -3.07 -4.55
C ALA A 109 -10.70 -3.61 -3.49
N PHE A 110 -10.85 -2.89 -2.39
CA PHE A 110 -11.73 -3.30 -1.29
C PHE A 110 -12.55 -2.15 -0.72
N ARG A 111 -13.73 -2.51 -0.18
CA ARG A 111 -14.55 -1.62 0.65
C ARG A 111 -14.58 -2.08 2.10
N HIS A 112 -14.74 -1.11 3.00
CA HIS A 112 -15.09 -1.34 4.38
C HIS A 112 -16.33 -2.25 4.47
N GLY A 113 -16.22 -3.38 5.16
CA GLY A 113 -17.30 -4.38 5.23
C GLY A 113 -17.19 -5.57 4.26
N GLY A 114 -16.07 -5.73 3.55
CA GLY A 114 -15.69 -6.99 2.89
C GLY A 114 -16.18 -7.17 1.46
N GLY A 115 -16.73 -6.14 0.82
CA GLY A 115 -17.00 -6.16 -0.62
C GLY A 115 -15.69 -6.02 -1.41
N GLN A 116 -15.22 -7.13 -1.99
CA GLN A 116 -14.07 -7.13 -2.90
C GLN A 116 -14.53 -6.79 -4.32
N TYR A 117 -13.78 -5.92 -4.99
CA TYR A 117 -13.90 -5.70 -6.43
C TYR A 117 -12.55 -6.10 -7.03
N VAL A 118 -12.58 -7.04 -7.98
CA VAL A 118 -11.41 -7.37 -8.82
C VAL A 118 -11.22 -6.31 -9.90
#